data_AF-A0A2N2DKJ0-F1
#
_entry.id   AF-A0A2N2DKJ0-F1
#
_cell.length_a   1.000
_cell.length_b   1.000
_cell.length_c   1.000
_cell.angle_alpha   90.00
_cell.angle_beta   90.00
_cell.angle_gamma   90.00
#
_symmetry.space_group_name_H-M   'P 1'
#
loop_
_entity.id
_entity.type
_entity.pdbx_description
1 polymer ?
#
loop_
_entity_poly.entity_id
_entity_poly.type
_entity_poly.pdbx_seq_one_letter_code
_entity_poly.pdbx_strand_id
1 'polypeptide(L)'
;MSFSDITLTGVFLRFVLGGGAVAVSYIIARRAGARWGWIFAAFPAVYIASVITVAMGTPATEGVPLALGVSRGALAAMVSNIVCSVAAFWLIGRKGWKKGLVYALLIWLGCVAVIYVAVLKSGLLG
;
A
#
# COMPACT_ATOMS: atom_id res chain seq x y z
N MET A 1 -16.43 -2.48 -15.27
CA MET A 1 -15.50 -3.36 -14.52
C MET A 1 -16.36 -4.28 -13.66
N SER A 2 -16.61 -5.50 -14.12
CA SER A 2 -17.50 -6.46 -13.44
C SER A 2 -16.80 -7.03 -12.20
N PHE A 3 -17.51 -7.22 -11.09
CA PHE A 3 -17.02 -7.82 -9.84
C PHE A 3 -16.61 -9.31 -9.96
N SER A 4 -16.46 -9.82 -11.19
CA SER A 4 -16.24 -11.25 -11.51
C SER A 4 -14.75 -11.66 -11.59
N ASP A 5 -13.81 -10.72 -11.52
CA ASP A 5 -12.36 -11.00 -11.63
C ASP A 5 -11.60 -10.88 -10.30
N ILE A 6 -12.25 -11.15 -9.17
CA ILE A 6 -11.52 -11.43 -7.92
C ILE A 6 -10.94 -12.83 -8.04
N THR A 7 -9.80 -12.95 -8.71
CA THR A 7 -9.12 -14.23 -8.84
C THR A 7 -8.56 -14.63 -7.49
N LEU A 8 -8.87 -15.84 -7.03
CA LEU A 8 -8.33 -16.42 -5.79
C LEU A 8 -6.80 -16.27 -5.74
N THR A 9 -6.14 -16.47 -6.88
CA THR A 9 -4.71 -16.28 -7.08
C THR A 9 -4.24 -14.86 -6.74
N GLY A 10 -4.97 -13.82 -7.17
CA GLY A 10 -4.64 -12.42 -6.90
C GLY A 10 -4.80 -12.04 -5.42
N VAL A 11 -5.79 -12.63 -4.73
CA VAL A 11 -5.98 -12.46 -3.28
C VAL A 11 -4.86 -13.18 -2.51
N PHE A 12 -4.58 -14.42 -2.88
CA PHE A 12 -3.52 -15.23 -2.29
C PHE A 12 -2.15 -14.57 -2.44
N LEU A 13 -1.83 -14.02 -3.62
CA LEU A 13 -0.59 -13.26 -3.87
C LEU A 13 -0.44 -12.06 -2.93
N ARG A 14 -1.49 -11.25 -2.75
CA ARG A 14 -1.45 -10.09 -1.84
C ARG A 14 -1.25 -10.53 -0.40
N PHE A 15 -1.88 -11.63 0.01
CA PHE A 15 -1.72 -12.19 1.35
C PHE A 15 -0.30 -12.71 1.58
N VAL A 16 0.25 -13.52 0.66
CA VAL A 16 1.60 -14.11 0.80
C VAL A 16 2.67 -13.03 0.75
N LEU A 17 2.61 -12.13 -0.24
CA LEU A 17 3.61 -11.06 -0.37
C LEU A 17 3.49 -10.05 0.78
N GLY A 18 2.28 -9.63 1.14
CA GLY A 18 2.03 -8.68 2.22
C GLY A 18 2.34 -9.26 3.59
N GLY A 19 1.66 -10.36 3.96
CA GLY A 19 1.83 -11.05 5.23
C GLY A 19 3.24 -11.60 5.42
N GLY A 20 3.83 -12.14 4.35
CA GLY A 20 5.23 -12.58 4.35
C GLY A 20 6.20 -11.44 4.63
N ALA A 21 6.06 -10.29 3.95
CA ALA A 21 6.92 -9.13 4.18
C ALA A 21 6.82 -8.62 5.63
N VAL A 22 5.62 -8.56 6.19
CA VAL A 22 5.40 -8.17 7.60
C VAL A 22 6.03 -9.17 8.56
N ALA A 23 5.85 -10.48 8.33
CA ALA A 23 6.44 -11.53 9.16
C ALA A 23 7.98 -11.50 9.10
N VAL A 24 8.57 -11.36 7.91
CA VAL A 24 10.02 -11.24 7.74
C VAL A 24 10.56 -9.98 8.42
N SER A 25 9.87 -8.83 8.25
CA SER A 25 10.23 -7.59 8.96
C SER A 25 10.27 -7.80 10.48
N TYR A 26 9.26 -8.46 11.05
CA TYR A 26 9.21 -8.76 12.48
C TYR A 26 10.36 -9.69 12.93
N ILE A 27 10.60 -10.78 12.21
CA ILE A 27 11.67 -11.74 12.54
C ILE A 27 13.04 -11.06 12.48
N ILE A 28 13.29 -10.25 11.45
CA ILE A 28 14.55 -9.53 11.30
C ILE A 28 14.70 -8.45 12.38
N ALA A 29 13.64 -7.70 12.69
CA ALA A 29 13.66 -6.72 13.78
C ALA A 29 14.00 -7.37 15.13
N ARG A 30 13.47 -8.59 15.39
CA ARG A 30 13.76 -9.38 16.60
C ARG A 30 15.17 -9.97 16.62
N ARG A 31 15.73 -10.41 15.48
CA ARG A 31 17.02 -11.13 15.41
C ARG A 31 18.23 -10.23 15.13
N ALA A 32 18.10 -9.28 14.21
CA ALA A 32 19.19 -8.40 13.76
C ALA A 32 19.10 -6.98 14.36
N GLY A 33 18.11 -6.73 15.21
CA GLY A 33 17.82 -5.44 15.80
C GLY A 33 16.90 -4.58 14.93
N ALA A 34 16.21 -3.63 15.58
CA ALA A 34 15.20 -2.76 14.95
C ALA A 34 15.72 -1.97 13.72
N ARG A 35 17.05 -1.81 13.62
CA ARG A 35 17.73 -1.12 12.51
C ARG A 35 17.58 -1.79 11.14
N TRP A 36 17.24 -3.07 11.05
CA TRP A 36 17.09 -3.76 9.74
C TRP A 36 15.65 -4.09 9.38
N GLY A 37 14.73 -4.07 10.34
CA GLY A 37 13.32 -4.41 10.12
C GLY A 37 12.59 -3.44 9.19
N TRP A 38 13.02 -2.18 9.11
CA TRP A 38 12.34 -1.14 8.33
C TRP A 38 12.44 -1.35 6.82
N ILE A 39 13.47 -2.03 6.32
CA ILE A 39 13.64 -2.32 4.88
C ILE A 39 12.49 -3.20 4.39
N PHE A 40 12.18 -4.27 5.12
CA PHE A 40 11.07 -5.16 4.79
C PHE A 40 9.71 -4.56 5.16
N ALA A 41 9.65 -3.63 6.12
CA ALA A 41 8.42 -2.89 6.42
C ALA A 41 8.04 -1.92 5.29
N ALA A 42 9.01 -1.39 4.55
CA ALA A 42 8.80 -0.52 3.38
C ALA A 42 8.62 -1.31 2.06
N PHE A 43 8.59 -2.65 2.12
CA PHE A 43 8.52 -3.48 0.93
C PHE A 43 7.19 -3.28 0.16
N PRO A 44 7.22 -2.99 -1.15
CA PRO A 44 6.01 -2.68 -1.94
C PRO A 44 5.26 -3.96 -2.35
N ALA A 45 4.94 -4.84 -1.40
CA ALA A 45 4.28 -6.12 -1.63
C ALA A 45 2.98 -6.00 -2.43
N VAL A 46 2.13 -5.05 -2.04
CA VAL A 46 0.80 -4.86 -2.65
C VAL A 46 0.93 -4.42 -4.11
N TYR A 47 1.92 -3.58 -4.42
CA TYR A 47 2.22 -3.14 -5.78
C TYR A 47 2.65 -4.32 -6.66
N ILE A 48 3.63 -5.10 -6.21
CA ILE A 48 4.14 -6.27 -6.96
C ILE A 48 3.02 -7.27 -7.20
N ALA A 49 2.22 -7.59 -6.17
CA ALA A 49 1.08 -8.50 -6.30
C ALA A 49 0.08 -8.01 -7.36
N SER A 50 -0.18 -6.71 -7.39
CA SER A 50 -1.14 -6.10 -8.32
C SER A 50 -0.63 -6.12 -9.77
N VAL A 51 0.65 -5.83 -9.99
CA VAL A 51 1.28 -5.89 -11.33
C VAL A 51 1.31 -7.32 -11.85
N ILE A 52 1.65 -8.31 -11.01
CA ILE A 52 1.64 -9.73 -11.40
C ILE A 52 0.22 -10.18 -11.73
N THR A 53 -0.78 -9.78 -10.94
CA THR A 53 -2.18 -10.14 -11.21
C THR A 53 -2.63 -9.60 -12.58
N VAL A 54 -2.26 -8.36 -12.91
CA VAL A 54 -2.54 -7.76 -14.22
C VAL A 54 -1.81 -8.50 -15.35
N ALA A 55 -0.52 -8.81 -15.16
CA ALA A 55 0.28 -9.51 -16.16
C ALA A 55 -0.23 -10.93 -16.46
N MET A 56 -0.84 -11.61 -15.47
CA MET A 56 -1.43 -12.94 -15.65
C MET A 56 -2.81 -12.93 -16.32
N GLY A 57 -3.55 -11.81 -16.22
CA GLY A 57 -4.95 -11.73 -16.64
C GLY A 57 -5.21 -10.98 -17.94
N THR A 58 -4.19 -10.42 -18.59
CA THR A 58 -4.39 -9.50 -19.72
C THR A 58 -3.44 -9.79 -20.89
N PRO A 59 -3.93 -9.81 -22.15
CA PRO A 59 -3.09 -9.87 -23.34
C PRO A 59 -2.09 -8.70 -23.41
N ALA A 60 -0.90 -8.93 -23.97
CA ALA A 60 0.22 -7.97 -23.97
C ALA A 60 -0.10 -6.56 -24.53
N THR A 61 -1.12 -6.46 -25.41
CA THR A 61 -1.57 -5.19 -26.01
C THR A 61 -2.39 -4.31 -25.07
N GLU A 62 -3.06 -4.88 -24.06
CA GLU A 62 -3.88 -4.14 -23.08
C GLU A 62 -3.26 -4.12 -21.67
N GLY A 63 -2.21 -4.91 -21.43
CA GLY A 63 -1.57 -5.02 -20.11
C GLY A 63 -0.84 -3.77 -19.65
N VAL A 64 -0.24 -2.99 -20.56
CA VAL A 64 0.54 -1.78 -20.23
C VAL A 64 -0.32 -0.65 -19.64
N PRO A 65 -1.43 -0.21 -20.28
CA PRO A 65 -2.28 0.85 -19.71
C PRO A 65 -2.91 0.42 -18.39
N LEU A 66 -3.30 -0.86 -18.25
CA LEU A 66 -3.87 -1.39 -17.02
C LEU A 66 -2.84 -1.41 -15.88
N ALA A 67 -1.62 -1.87 -16.16
CA ALA A 67 -0.53 -1.85 -15.20
C ALA A 67 -0.19 -0.42 -14.76
N LEU A 68 -0.18 0.55 -15.69
CA LEU A 68 0.05 1.96 -15.36
C LEU A 68 -1.05 2.53 -14.44
N GLY A 69 -2.32 2.20 -14.69
CA GLY A 69 -3.43 2.62 -13.83
C GLY A 69 -3.29 2.08 -12.40
N VAL A 70 -2.98 0.80 -12.26
CA VAL A 70 -2.72 0.16 -10.96
C VAL A 70 -1.50 0.78 -10.27
N SER A 71 -0.42 1.04 -11.01
CA SER A 71 0.78 1.67 -10.49
C SER A 71 0.55 3.07 -9.95
N ARG A 72 -0.26 3.88 -10.64
CA ARG A 72 -0.64 5.22 -10.18
C ARG A 72 -1.43 5.17 -8.87
N GLY A 73 -2.40 4.28 -8.77
CA GLY A 73 -3.19 4.09 -7.54
C GLY A 73 -2.32 3.62 -6.36
N ALA A 74 -1.39 2.71 -6.60
CA ALA A 74 -0.46 2.23 -5.58
C ALA A 74 0.50 3.34 -5.11
N LEU A 75 1.04 4.16 -6.02
CA LEU A 75 1.89 5.30 -5.67
C LEU A 75 1.14 6.32 -4.80
N ALA A 76 -0.10 6.66 -5.17
CA ALA A 76 -0.96 7.53 -4.36
C ALA A 76 -1.14 6.98 -2.93
N ALA A 77 -1.39 5.67 -2.80
CA ALA A 77 -1.50 5.02 -1.50
C ALA A 77 -0.17 5.07 -0.71
N MET A 78 0.97 4.81 -1.35
CA MET A 78 2.30 4.87 -0.70
C MET A 78 2.61 6.27 -0.16
N VAL A 79 2.29 7.33 -0.91
CA VAL A 79 2.46 8.72 -0.45
C VAL A 79 1.62 8.99 0.80
N SER A 80 0.36 8.55 0.81
CA SER A 80 -0.50 8.69 1.98
C SER A 80 0.07 7.99 3.22
N ASN A 81 0.74 6.86 3.03
CA ASN A 81 1.34 6.07 4.10
C ASN A 81 2.56 6.77 4.73
N ILE A 82 3.34 7.51 3.94
CA ILE A 82 4.43 8.36 4.44
C ILE A 82 3.86 9.45 5.35
N VAL A 83 2.80 10.14 4.90
CA VAL A 83 2.12 11.17 5.71
C VAL A 83 1.58 10.59 7.01
N CYS A 84 0.94 9.42 6.95
CA CYS A 84 0.48 8.68 8.13
C CYS A 84 1.62 8.37 9.10
N SER A 85 2.74 7.87 8.60
CA SER A 85 3.89 7.47 9.41
C SER A 85 4.52 8.67 10.13
N VAL A 86 4.64 9.81 9.45
CA VAL A 86 5.12 11.06 10.06
C VAL A 86 4.13 11.56 11.12
N ALA A 87 2.83 11.55 10.81
CA ALA A 87 1.78 11.95 11.77
C ALA A 87 1.79 11.04 13.00
N ALA A 88 1.93 9.72 12.82
CA ALA A 88 2.03 8.74 13.89
C ALA A 88 3.24 9.04 14.78
N PHE A 89 4.43 9.21 14.20
CA PHE A 89 5.65 9.53 14.93
C PHE A 89 5.47 10.77 15.82
N TRP A 90 4.89 11.85 15.28
CA TRP A 90 4.71 13.10 16.01
C TRP A 90 3.59 13.03 17.07
N LEU A 91 2.45 12.42 16.73
CA LEU A 91 1.28 12.36 17.62
C LEU A 91 1.45 11.33 18.75
N ILE A 92 2.16 10.23 18.50
CA ILE A 92 2.50 9.25 19.55
C ILE A 92 3.37 9.91 20.62
N GLY A 93 4.35 10.73 20.23
CA GLY A 93 5.20 11.46 21.16
C GLY A 93 4.47 12.49 22.03
N ARG A 94 3.38 13.10 21.53
CA ARG A 94 2.64 14.15 22.25
C ARG A 94 1.40 13.67 23.01
N LYS A 95 0.64 12.71 22.47
CA LYS A 95 -0.68 12.32 22.98
C LYS A 95 -0.73 10.88 23.51
N GLY A 96 0.42 10.20 23.53
CA GLY A 96 0.53 8.79 23.88
C GLY A 96 0.20 7.86 22.72
N TRP A 97 0.68 6.63 22.80
CA TRP A 97 0.69 5.69 21.68
C TRP A 97 -0.70 5.32 21.15
N LYS A 98 -1.69 5.07 22.03
CA LYS A 98 -3.05 4.67 21.63
C LYS A 98 -3.77 5.78 20.86
N LYS A 99 -3.84 6.98 21.45
CA LYS A 99 -4.53 8.13 20.85
C LYS A 99 -3.78 8.63 19.61
N GLY A 100 -2.45 8.66 19.67
CA GLY A 100 -1.60 9.06 18.55
C GLY A 100 -1.79 8.17 17.31
N LEU A 101 -1.85 6.85 17.50
CA LEU A 101 -2.11 5.91 16.41
C LEU A 101 -3.50 6.10 15.79
N VAL A 102 -4.54 6.27 16.62
CA VAL A 102 -5.91 6.51 16.12
C VAL A 102 -5.97 7.79 15.29
N TYR A 103 -5.39 8.89 15.76
CA TYR A 103 -5.36 10.13 14.99
C TYR A 103 -4.56 10.02 13.70
N ALA A 104 -3.43 9.29 13.70
CA ALA A 104 -2.65 9.05 12.49
C ALA A 104 -3.44 8.26 11.43
N LEU A 105 -4.20 7.24 11.85
CA LEU A 105 -5.08 6.48 10.96
C LEU A 105 -6.22 7.34 10.39
N LEU A 106 -6.78 8.26 11.19
CA LEU A 106 -7.79 9.20 10.71
C LEU A 106 -7.20 10.18 9.67
N ILE A 107 -5.99 10.68 9.92
CA ILE A 107 -5.27 11.54 8.96
C ILE A 107 -4.99 10.78 7.67
N TRP A 108 -4.54 9.53 7.77
CA TRP A 108 -4.31 8.66 6.62
C TRP A 108 -5.57 8.48 5.77
N LEU A 109 -6.70 8.15 6.39
CA LEU A 109 -7.98 8.03 5.69
C LEU A 109 -8.37 9.34 4.96
N GLY A 110 -8.22 10.48 5.64
CA GLY A 110 -8.45 11.79 5.03
C GLY A 110 -7.52 12.05 3.84
N CYS A 111 -6.23 11.75 3.97
CA CYS A 111 -5.25 11.91 2.90
C CYS A 111 -5.56 11.03 1.70
N VAL A 112 -5.91 9.76 1.91
CA VAL A 112 -6.31 8.85 0.82
C VAL A 112 -7.53 9.40 0.08
N ALA A 113 -8.55 9.86 0.81
CA ALA A 113 -9.74 10.44 0.20
C ALA A 113 -9.42 11.69 -0.64
N VAL A 114 -8.60 12.60 -0.10
CA VAL A 114 -8.18 13.82 -0.82
C VAL A 114 -7.38 13.49 -2.07
N ILE A 115 -6.39 12.58 -1.96
CA ILE A 115 -5.58 12.17 -3.11
C ILE A 115 -6.45 11.48 -4.16
N TYR A 116 -7.39 10.63 -3.76
CA TYR A 116 -8.31 9.96 -4.67
C TYR A 116 -9.18 10.97 -5.43
N VAL A 117 -9.78 11.93 -4.73
CA VAL A 117 -10.58 13.01 -5.34
C VAL A 117 -9.72 13.88 -6.27
N ALA A 118 -8.49 14.21 -5.87
CA ALA A 118 -7.57 14.99 -6.69
C ALA A 118 -7.20 14.24 -7.98
N VAL A 119 -6.86 12.96 -7.89
CA VAL A 119 -6.54 12.10 -9.05
C VAL A 119 -7.75 11.94 -9.98
N LEU A 120 -8.96 11.80 -9.43
CA LEU A 120 -10.21 11.77 -10.20
C LEU A 120 -10.46 13.07 -10.95
N LYS A 121 -10.31 14.21 -10.27
CA LYS A 121 -10.47 15.55 -10.88
C LYS A 121 -9.43 15.85 -11.95
N SER A 122 -8.25 15.24 -11.87
CA SER A 122 -7.15 15.48 -12.80
C SER A 122 -7.37 14.85 -14.19
N GLY A 123 -8.48 14.12 -14.41
CA GLY A 123 -8.74 13.42 -15.67
C GLY A 123 -7.75 12.31 -16.00
N LEU A 124 -6.83 11.97 -15.08
CA LEU A 124 -5.73 11.02 -15.30
C LEU A 124 -6.17 9.54 -15.30
N LEU A 125 -7.45 9.29 -15.02
CA LEU A 125 -8.13 7.99 -15.02
C LEU A 125 -9.28 7.93 -16.04
N GLY A 126 -9.48 8.98 -16.83
CA GLY A 126 -10.43 9.04 -17.95
C GLY A 126 -9.79 8.67 -19.26
#